data_AF-A0A4T0DV61-F1
#
_entry.id   AF-A0A4T0DV61-F1
#
_cell.length_a   1.000
_cell.length_b   1.000
_cell.length_c   1.000
_cell.angle_alpha   90.00
_cell.angle_beta   90.00
_cell.angle_gamma   90.00
#
_symmetry.space_group_name_H-M   'P 1'
#
loop_
_entity.id
_entity.type
_entity.pdbx_description
1 polymer ?
#
loop_
_entity_poly.entity_id
_entity_poly.type
_entity_poly.pdbx_seq_one_letter_code
_entity_poly.pdbx_strand_id
1 'polypeptide(L)'
;MSIFGYTVTATKRSPQPKAPLRERYPNGHVFARSFGYGLMAYISMHIFFDHFFTWRATWGPSMLPTLNASGTTVIISKYYRRGRGIEVGDMVSFKHPVQSEMNAIKRVIGMPGDFVLRDTPSQGDGTMIQVPTGHCWLVGDNLPASRDSRIYGPVPLALIKGKVIALWNNWLEFPKSVQPAFQDVQDVQDEG
;
A
#
# COMPACT_ATOMS: atom_id res chain seq x y z
N MET A 1 67.66 -64.64 21.36
CA MET A 1 66.29 -64.29 20.94
C MET A 1 65.99 -62.90 21.46
N SER A 2 65.78 -61.97 20.52
CA SER A 2 65.59 -60.54 20.76
C SER A 2 64.15 -60.26 21.20
N ILE A 3 63.95 -59.53 22.29
CA ILE A 3 62.67 -58.86 22.58
C ILE A 3 63.01 -57.43 22.99
N PHE A 4 63.11 -56.55 21.99
CA PHE A 4 63.15 -55.10 22.19
C PHE A 4 61.81 -54.67 22.77
N GLY A 5 61.80 -54.30 24.06
CA GLY A 5 60.69 -53.59 24.67
C GLY A 5 60.69 -52.14 24.21
N TYR A 6 59.78 -51.77 23.31
CA TYR A 6 59.55 -50.37 22.97
C TYR A 6 58.63 -49.76 24.04
N THR A 7 59.20 -48.98 24.95
CA THR A 7 58.40 -48.19 25.90
C THR A 7 57.90 -46.93 25.19
N VAL A 8 56.62 -46.90 24.84
CA VAL A 8 55.97 -45.69 24.31
C VAL A 8 55.75 -44.72 25.48
N THR A 9 56.66 -43.76 25.65
CA THR A 9 56.45 -42.64 26.57
C THR A 9 55.41 -41.69 25.98
N ALA A 10 54.15 -41.86 26.39
CA ALA A 10 53.08 -40.92 26.08
C ALA A 10 53.34 -39.60 26.81
N THR A 11 53.90 -38.62 26.10
CA THR A 11 54.07 -37.25 26.61
C THR A 11 52.71 -36.55 26.65
N LYS A 12 52.16 -36.39 27.85
CA LYS A 12 50.94 -35.61 28.09
C LYS A 12 51.21 -34.14 27.74
N ARG A 13 50.90 -33.74 26.51
CA ARG A 13 50.97 -32.33 26.07
C ARG A 13 50.04 -31.51 26.97
N SER A 14 50.59 -30.59 27.75
CA SER A 14 49.81 -29.57 28.44
C SER A 14 49.05 -28.73 27.41
N PRO A 15 47.78 -28.36 27.66
CA PRO A 15 47.05 -27.49 26.76
C PRO A 15 47.79 -26.16 26.64
N GLN A 16 48.19 -25.78 25.44
CA GLN A 16 48.82 -24.48 25.20
C GLN A 16 47.80 -23.36 25.50
N PRO A 17 48.21 -22.24 26.12
CA PRO A 17 47.33 -21.10 26.30
C PRO A 17 46.87 -20.63 24.92
N LYS A 18 45.54 -20.57 24.70
CA LYS A 18 44.98 -20.10 23.43
C LYS A 18 45.39 -18.64 23.24
N ALA A 19 45.87 -18.30 22.04
CA ALA A 19 46.23 -16.93 21.68
C ALA A 19 45.07 -15.95 22.00
N PRO A 20 45.38 -14.69 22.39
CA PRO A 20 44.37 -13.70 22.74
C PRO A 20 43.39 -13.47 21.58
N LEU A 21 42.10 -13.26 21.88
CA LEU A 21 41.02 -13.21 20.89
C LEU A 21 41.25 -12.21 19.74
N ARG A 22 41.97 -11.10 20.03
CA ARG A 22 42.35 -10.07 19.04
C ARG A 22 43.27 -10.61 17.92
N GLU A 23 44.16 -11.55 18.24
CA GLU A 23 45.10 -12.15 17.29
C GLU A 23 44.43 -13.28 16.49
N ARG A 24 43.47 -13.97 17.12
CA ARG A 24 42.70 -15.05 16.49
C ARG A 24 41.65 -14.55 15.48
N TYR A 25 41.13 -13.34 15.68
CA TYR A 25 40.16 -12.68 14.79
C TYR A 25 40.49 -11.20 14.60
N PRO A 26 41.55 -10.85 13.83
CA PRO A 26 41.99 -9.46 13.66
C PRO A 26 40.88 -8.57 13.08
N ASN A 27 40.03 -9.12 12.20
CA ASN A 27 38.92 -8.41 11.55
C ASN A 27 37.55 -8.68 12.17
N GLY A 28 37.47 -9.37 13.31
CA GLY A 28 36.18 -9.74 13.92
C GLY A 28 35.31 -8.53 14.27
N HIS A 29 35.93 -7.41 14.65
CA HIS A 29 35.24 -6.15 14.93
C HIS A 29 34.71 -5.46 13.66
N VAL A 30 35.43 -5.57 12.52
CA VAL A 30 34.97 -5.08 11.22
C VAL A 30 33.79 -5.91 10.74
N PHE A 31 33.87 -7.23 10.86
CA PHE A 31 32.78 -8.15 10.54
C PHE A 31 31.52 -7.87 11.37
N ALA A 32 31.67 -7.73 12.70
CA ALA A 32 30.55 -7.40 13.58
C ALA A 32 29.89 -6.05 13.25
N ARG A 33 30.67 -5.04 12.88
CA ARG A 33 30.16 -3.73 12.45
C ARG A 33 29.41 -3.81 11.12
N SER A 34 29.98 -4.47 10.12
CA SER A 34 29.33 -4.65 8.82
C SER A 34 28.01 -5.41 8.95
N PHE A 35 27.98 -6.46 9.78
CA PHE A 35 26.75 -7.18 10.10
C PHE A 35 25.72 -6.29 10.80
N GLY A 36 26.16 -5.48 11.77
CA GLY A 36 25.31 -4.51 12.46
C GLY A 36 24.66 -3.49 11.51
N TYR A 37 25.44 -2.89 10.60
CA TYR A 37 24.90 -1.96 9.60
C TYR A 37 23.95 -2.65 8.61
N GLY A 38 24.26 -3.88 8.20
CA GLY A 38 23.38 -4.69 7.36
C GLY A 38 22.02 -4.94 8.01
N LEU A 39 22.02 -5.32 9.29
CA LEU A 39 20.79 -5.52 10.06
C LEU A 39 19.98 -4.23 10.21
N MET A 40 20.64 -3.11 10.54
CA MET A 40 19.97 -1.81 10.65
C MET A 40 19.38 -1.34 9.32
N ALA A 41 20.09 -1.53 8.22
CA ALA A 41 19.60 -1.24 6.88
C ALA A 41 18.39 -2.11 6.53
N TYR A 42 18.43 -3.41 6.85
CA TYR A 42 17.31 -4.33 6.64
C TYR A 42 16.06 -3.92 7.45
N ILE A 43 16.21 -3.61 8.73
CA ILE A 43 15.10 -3.17 9.58
C ILE A 43 14.53 -1.84 9.05
N SER A 44 15.40 -0.90 8.68
CA SER A 44 14.98 0.39 8.12
C SER A 44 14.22 0.21 6.81
N MET A 45 14.73 -0.64 5.92
CA MET A 45 14.08 -1.04 4.67
C MET A 45 12.71 -1.66 4.97
N HIS A 46 12.64 -2.64 5.86
CA HIS A 46 11.39 -3.32 6.21
C HIS A 46 10.34 -2.36 6.77
N ILE A 47 10.71 -1.49 7.72
CA ILE A 47 9.81 -0.46 8.28
C ILE A 47 9.34 0.48 7.18
N PHE A 48 10.23 0.88 6.27
CA PHE A 48 9.90 1.73 5.13
C PHE A 48 8.87 1.06 4.20
N PHE A 49 9.09 -0.17 3.74
CA PHE A 49 8.12 -0.83 2.86
C PHE A 49 6.78 -1.10 3.56
N ASP A 50 6.79 -1.49 4.83
CA ASP A 50 5.57 -1.77 5.60
C ASP A 50 4.76 -0.52 5.93
N HIS A 51 5.42 0.63 6.13
CA HIS A 51 4.74 1.88 6.48
C HIS A 51 4.29 2.70 5.27
N PHE A 52 4.96 2.57 4.13
CA PHE A 52 4.69 3.43 2.97
C PHE A 52 3.77 2.76 1.93
N PHE A 53 3.80 1.43 1.78
CA PHE A 53 2.97 0.73 0.79
C PHE A 53 2.13 -0.38 1.42
N THR A 54 1.02 -0.73 0.76
CA THR A 54 0.23 -1.90 1.12
C THR A 54 -0.34 -2.52 -0.12
N TRP A 55 -0.15 -3.83 -0.21
CA TRP A 55 -0.69 -4.66 -1.26
C TRP A 55 -2.00 -5.26 -0.76
N ARG A 56 -3.08 -5.10 -1.52
CA ARG A 56 -4.39 -5.68 -1.18
C ARG A 56 -5.02 -6.31 -2.41
N ALA A 57 -5.46 -7.55 -2.27
CA ALA A 57 -6.38 -8.13 -3.24
C ALA A 57 -7.75 -7.45 -3.10
N THR A 58 -8.34 -7.06 -4.22
CA THR A 58 -9.69 -6.50 -4.26
C THR A 58 -10.70 -7.57 -4.65
N TRP A 59 -11.90 -7.46 -4.09
CA TRP A 59 -13.01 -8.33 -4.42
C TRP A 59 -14.30 -7.50 -4.52
N GLY A 60 -15.10 -7.78 -5.54
CA GLY A 60 -16.41 -7.18 -5.76
C GLY A 60 -16.51 -6.33 -7.05
N PRO A 61 -17.71 -6.23 -7.63
CA PRO A 61 -17.92 -5.61 -8.95
C PRO A 61 -17.98 -4.08 -8.92
N SER A 62 -17.85 -3.45 -7.74
CA SER A 62 -18.23 -2.05 -7.54
C SER A 62 -17.36 -1.00 -8.22
N MET A 63 -16.18 -1.41 -8.69
CA MET A 63 -15.20 -0.58 -9.38
C MET A 63 -14.97 -1.06 -10.83
N LEU A 64 -15.85 -1.92 -11.37
CA LEU A 64 -15.81 -2.28 -12.78
C LEU A 64 -16.11 -1.03 -13.64
N PRO A 65 -15.49 -0.89 -14.83
CA PRO A 65 -14.52 -1.80 -15.44
C PRO A 65 -13.07 -1.58 -14.96
N THR A 66 -12.80 -0.56 -14.14
CA THR A 66 -11.44 -0.19 -13.72
C THR A 66 -10.75 -1.25 -12.86
N LEU A 67 -11.50 -1.93 -11.98
CA LEU A 67 -11.02 -3.08 -11.20
C LEU A 67 -11.85 -4.31 -11.53
N ASN A 68 -11.18 -5.41 -11.85
CA ASN A 68 -11.85 -6.69 -12.02
C ASN A 68 -12.51 -7.15 -10.71
N ALA A 69 -13.62 -7.89 -10.84
CA ALA A 69 -14.39 -8.36 -9.68
C ALA A 69 -13.58 -9.28 -8.74
N SER A 70 -12.52 -9.91 -9.24
CA SER A 70 -11.58 -10.71 -8.47
C SER A 70 -10.19 -10.71 -9.14
N GLY A 71 -9.15 -11.06 -8.38
CA GLY A 71 -7.80 -11.31 -8.91
C GLY A 71 -6.93 -10.08 -9.14
N THR A 72 -7.47 -8.85 -9.02
CA THR A 72 -6.64 -7.63 -9.09
C THR A 72 -6.04 -7.34 -7.72
N THR A 73 -4.72 -7.14 -7.68
CA THR A 73 -4.04 -6.62 -6.51
C THR A 73 -3.80 -5.13 -6.70
N VAL A 74 -4.15 -4.33 -5.71
CA VAL A 74 -3.87 -2.89 -5.70
C VAL A 74 -2.67 -2.60 -4.83
N ILE A 75 -1.86 -1.65 -5.28
CA ILE A 75 -0.79 -1.05 -4.50
C ILE A 75 -1.29 0.28 -3.98
N ILE A 76 -1.40 0.38 -2.65
CA ILE A 76 -1.89 1.56 -1.95
C ILE A 76 -0.71 2.28 -1.31
N SER A 77 -0.52 3.55 -1.67
CA SER A 77 0.42 4.45 -1.01
C SER A 77 -0.20 5.02 0.26
N LYS A 78 0.39 4.66 1.39
CA LYS A 78 0.05 5.12 2.74
C LYS A 78 0.53 6.55 3.02
N TYR A 79 1.29 7.16 2.11
CA TYR A 79 1.67 8.57 2.19
C TYR A 79 0.45 9.49 2.19
N TYR A 80 -0.60 9.12 1.44
CA TYR A 80 -1.86 9.84 1.29
C TYR A 80 -2.89 9.51 2.39
N ARG A 81 -2.48 8.91 3.51
CA ARG A 81 -3.36 8.64 4.65
C ARG A 81 -4.02 9.93 5.15
N ARG A 82 -5.26 9.81 5.65
CA ARG A 82 -6.02 10.91 6.25
C ARG A 82 -6.31 12.07 5.28
N GLY A 83 -6.39 11.81 3.97
CA GLY A 83 -6.76 12.82 2.98
C GLY A 83 -5.62 13.71 2.47
N ARG A 84 -4.37 13.44 2.84
CA ARG A 84 -3.23 14.27 2.42
C ARG A 84 -2.99 14.13 0.91
N GLY A 85 -3.05 15.24 0.17
CA GLY A 85 -2.71 15.30 -1.26
C GLY A 85 -3.62 14.44 -2.14
N ILE A 86 -4.86 14.22 -1.70
CA ILE A 86 -5.87 13.49 -2.48
C ILE A 86 -6.64 14.50 -3.31
N GLU A 87 -6.85 14.17 -4.57
CA GLU A 87 -7.54 15.02 -5.53
C GLU A 87 -8.75 14.32 -6.12
N VAL A 88 -9.62 15.10 -6.77
CA VAL A 88 -10.76 14.54 -7.51
C VAL A 88 -10.25 13.63 -8.62
N GLY A 89 -10.87 12.47 -8.75
CA GLY A 89 -10.51 11.43 -9.70
C GLY A 89 -9.59 10.35 -9.14
N ASP A 90 -8.98 10.56 -7.98
CA ASP A 90 -8.15 9.56 -7.33
C ASP A 90 -8.96 8.36 -6.83
N MET A 91 -8.34 7.18 -6.87
CA MET A 91 -8.88 6.01 -6.18
C MET A 91 -8.27 5.90 -4.79
N VAL A 92 -9.12 5.76 -3.78
CA VAL A 92 -8.71 5.73 -2.39
C VAL A 92 -9.21 4.48 -1.69
N SER A 93 -8.36 3.91 -0.84
CA SER A 93 -8.76 2.89 0.11
C SER A 93 -9.14 3.56 1.42
N PHE A 94 -10.31 3.23 1.96
CA PHE A 94 -10.81 3.82 3.21
C PHE A 94 -11.54 2.78 4.06
N LYS A 95 -11.64 3.08 5.35
CA LYS A 95 -12.43 2.29 6.30
C LYS A 95 -13.91 2.63 6.09
N HIS A 96 -14.76 1.63 5.85
CA HIS A 96 -16.17 1.89 5.59
C HIS A 96 -16.83 2.54 6.83
N PRO A 97 -17.59 3.64 6.68
CA PRO A 97 -18.11 4.41 7.82
C PRO A 97 -19.13 3.62 8.66
N VAL A 98 -20.00 2.85 8.00
CA VAL A 98 -20.99 1.98 8.67
C VAL A 98 -20.40 0.65 9.16
N GLN A 99 -19.54 -0.01 8.36
CA GLN A 99 -18.96 -1.32 8.67
C GLN A 99 -17.45 -1.18 8.88
N SER A 100 -17.04 -0.84 10.09
CA SER A 100 -15.65 -0.52 10.44
C SER A 100 -14.64 -1.62 10.07
N GLU A 101 -15.05 -2.88 10.11
CA GLU A 101 -14.15 -4.01 9.83
C GLU A 101 -13.82 -4.18 8.34
N MET A 102 -14.55 -3.49 7.45
CA MET A 102 -14.35 -3.57 6.01
C MET A 102 -13.59 -2.35 5.46
N ASN A 103 -12.59 -2.62 4.63
CA ASN A 103 -11.97 -1.60 3.79
C ASN A 103 -12.60 -1.66 2.40
N ALA A 104 -12.95 -0.50 1.86
CA ALA A 104 -13.47 -0.37 0.50
C ALA A 104 -12.52 0.49 -0.34
N ILE A 105 -12.62 0.33 -1.66
CA ILE A 105 -11.95 1.19 -2.63
C ILE A 105 -13.03 1.85 -3.46
N LYS A 106 -12.92 3.17 -3.57
CA LYS A 106 -13.82 4.03 -4.34
C LYS A 106 -13.02 5.16 -4.96
N ARG A 107 -13.64 5.81 -5.94
CA ARG A 107 -13.10 6.99 -6.59
C ARG A 107 -13.59 8.26 -5.90
N VAL A 108 -12.70 9.24 -5.75
CA VAL A 108 -13.02 10.56 -5.23
C VAL A 108 -13.70 11.35 -6.34
N ILE A 109 -14.94 11.78 -6.10
CA ILE A 109 -15.71 12.62 -7.03
C ILE A 109 -15.78 14.07 -6.55
N GLY A 110 -15.70 14.29 -5.24
CA GLY A 110 -15.71 15.64 -4.67
C GLY A 110 -14.87 15.74 -3.42
N MET A 111 -14.26 16.90 -3.25
CA MET A 111 -13.43 17.31 -2.13
C MET A 111 -14.17 18.37 -1.29
N PRO A 112 -13.68 18.72 -0.08
CA PRO A 112 -14.31 19.72 0.77
C PRO A 112 -14.67 21.00 0.01
N GLY A 113 -15.95 21.38 0.03
CA GLY A 113 -16.46 22.59 -0.65
C GLY A 113 -17.02 22.36 -2.05
N ASP A 114 -16.73 21.22 -2.69
CA ASP A 114 -17.26 20.89 -4.01
C ASP A 114 -18.76 20.59 -3.96
N PHE A 115 -19.46 20.88 -5.06
CA PHE A 115 -20.85 20.48 -5.26
C PHE A 115 -20.91 19.18 -6.05
N VAL A 116 -21.56 18.17 -5.48
CA VAL A 116 -21.69 16.83 -6.07
C VAL A 116 -23.14 16.41 -6.12
N LEU A 117 -23.46 15.54 -7.08
CA LEU A 117 -24.79 14.95 -7.17
C LEU A 117 -24.99 13.94 -6.03
N ARG A 118 -26.08 14.11 -5.27
CA ARG A 118 -26.40 13.24 -4.13
C ARG A 118 -26.75 11.82 -4.56
N ASP A 119 -27.46 11.69 -5.67
CA ASP A 119 -28.04 10.44 -6.15
C ASP A 119 -27.37 9.95 -7.44
N THR A 120 -27.82 8.81 -7.93
CA THR A 120 -27.43 8.34 -9.27
C THR A 120 -28.01 9.28 -10.33
N PRO A 121 -27.23 9.69 -11.36
CA PRO A 121 -27.70 10.61 -12.40
C PRO A 121 -29.03 10.25 -13.06
N SER A 122 -29.38 8.96 -13.13
CA SER A 122 -30.62 8.49 -13.76
C SER A 122 -31.79 8.23 -12.79
N GLN A 123 -31.60 8.35 -11.47
CA GLN A 123 -32.61 7.95 -10.49
C GLN A 123 -32.98 9.02 -9.45
N GLY A 124 -32.27 10.13 -9.37
CA GLY A 124 -32.53 11.18 -8.38
C GLY A 124 -33.14 12.45 -8.95
N ASP A 125 -33.58 13.32 -8.05
CA ASP A 125 -34.19 14.62 -8.35
C ASP A 125 -33.17 15.69 -8.81
N GLY A 126 -31.96 15.28 -9.25
CA GLY A 126 -30.90 16.21 -9.63
C GLY A 126 -30.32 17.01 -8.47
N THR A 127 -30.56 16.60 -7.21
CA THR A 127 -30.16 17.38 -6.03
C THR A 127 -28.64 17.39 -5.87
N MET A 128 -28.06 18.59 -5.95
CA MET A 128 -26.66 18.84 -5.67
C MET A 128 -26.47 19.14 -4.19
N ILE A 129 -25.44 18.54 -3.59
CA ILE A 129 -25.05 18.79 -2.21
C ILE A 129 -23.61 19.29 -2.16
N GLN A 130 -23.32 20.17 -1.21
CA GLN A 130 -21.95 20.60 -0.96
C GLN A 130 -21.26 19.59 -0.03
N VAL A 131 -20.06 19.17 -0.38
CA VAL A 131 -19.24 18.29 0.46
C VAL A 131 -18.77 19.06 1.71
N PRO A 132 -19.08 18.59 2.94
CA PRO A 132 -18.66 19.27 4.15
C PRO A 132 -17.14 19.33 4.32
N THR A 133 -16.68 20.33 5.08
CA THR A 133 -15.26 20.44 5.43
C THR A 133 -14.74 19.16 6.10
N GLY A 134 -13.55 18.72 5.71
CA GLY A 134 -12.92 17.51 6.24
C GLY A 134 -13.50 16.19 5.72
N HIS A 135 -14.44 16.23 4.77
CA HIS A 135 -15.03 15.05 4.14
C HIS A 135 -14.75 15.02 2.63
N CYS A 136 -14.91 13.85 2.02
CA CYS A 136 -14.90 13.68 0.57
C CYS A 136 -16.13 12.88 0.12
N TRP A 137 -16.49 13.05 -1.15
CA TRP A 137 -17.53 12.26 -1.80
C TRP A 137 -16.87 11.14 -2.61
N LEU A 138 -17.16 9.90 -2.23
CA LEU A 138 -16.61 8.70 -2.83
C LEU A 138 -17.69 7.93 -3.59
N VAL A 139 -17.43 7.57 -4.84
CA VAL A 139 -18.35 6.83 -5.72
C VAL A 139 -17.59 5.67 -6.39
N GLY A 140 -18.28 4.56 -6.62
CA GLY A 140 -17.71 3.45 -7.38
C GLY A 140 -17.98 3.59 -8.87
N ASP A 141 -17.03 3.16 -9.70
CA ASP A 141 -17.13 3.27 -11.16
C ASP A 141 -18.31 2.45 -11.73
N ASN A 142 -18.72 1.39 -11.04
CA ASN A 142 -19.93 0.62 -11.37
C ASN A 142 -21.12 1.09 -10.54
N LEU A 143 -21.78 2.17 -10.99
CA LEU A 143 -22.85 2.85 -10.25
C LEU A 143 -23.97 1.93 -9.72
N PRO A 144 -24.53 0.97 -10.50
CA PRO A 144 -25.60 0.10 -10.03
C PRO A 144 -25.18 -0.92 -8.97
N ALA A 145 -23.92 -1.36 -9.01
CA ALA A 145 -23.39 -2.38 -8.09
C ALA A 145 -22.59 -1.77 -6.92
N SER A 146 -22.47 -0.44 -6.87
CA SER A 146 -21.66 0.27 -5.90
C SER A 146 -22.49 0.73 -4.70
N ARG A 147 -22.10 0.27 -3.50
CA ARG A 147 -22.50 0.88 -2.23
C ARG A 147 -21.48 1.96 -1.86
N ASP A 148 -21.85 3.21 -2.00
CA ASP A 148 -20.94 4.34 -1.85
C ASP A 148 -21.60 5.56 -1.18
N SER A 149 -21.01 6.76 -1.31
CA SER A 149 -21.44 7.95 -0.57
C SER A 149 -22.88 8.38 -0.87
N ARG A 150 -23.44 7.95 -2.00
CA ARG A 150 -24.87 8.14 -2.31
C ARG A 150 -25.78 7.47 -1.29
N ILE A 151 -25.30 6.41 -0.62
CA ILE A 151 -26.07 5.64 0.37
C ILE A 151 -25.75 6.08 1.80
N TYR A 152 -24.47 6.20 2.15
CA TYR A 152 -24.04 6.48 3.53
C TYR A 152 -23.60 7.93 3.78
N GLY A 153 -23.63 8.78 2.76
CA GLY A 153 -23.23 10.19 2.85
C GLY A 153 -21.72 10.43 2.68
N PRO A 154 -21.26 11.66 2.93
CA PRO A 154 -19.87 12.06 2.74
C PRO A 154 -18.95 11.33 3.73
N VAL A 155 -17.74 10.98 3.29
CA VAL A 155 -16.78 10.18 4.07
C VAL A 155 -15.73 11.09 4.70
N PRO A 156 -15.47 11.00 6.02
CA PRO A 156 -14.40 11.75 6.64
C PRO A 156 -13.04 11.40 6.03
N LEU A 157 -12.24 12.41 5.66
CA LEU A 157 -10.89 12.23 5.14
C LEU A 157 -10.00 11.40 6.07
N ALA A 158 -10.27 11.46 7.39
CA ALA A 158 -9.58 10.68 8.41
C ALA A 158 -9.72 9.16 8.25
N LEU A 159 -10.77 8.66 7.59
CA LEU A 159 -10.99 7.24 7.33
C LEU A 159 -10.14 6.72 6.16
N ILE A 160 -9.53 7.61 5.39
CA ILE A 160 -8.72 7.24 4.23
C ILE A 160 -7.40 6.60 4.68
N LYS A 161 -7.15 5.39 4.20
CA LYS A 161 -5.96 4.57 4.44
C LYS A 161 -4.85 4.81 3.43
N GLY A 162 -5.18 5.34 2.25
CA GLY A 162 -4.19 5.72 1.25
C GLY A 162 -4.78 5.81 -0.16
N LYS A 163 -3.93 6.24 -1.10
CA LYS A 163 -4.24 6.38 -2.53
C LYS A 163 -3.77 5.14 -3.28
N VAL A 164 -4.60 4.62 -4.17
CA VAL A 164 -4.22 3.53 -5.10
C VAL A 164 -3.33 4.14 -6.16
N ILE A 165 -2.10 3.65 -6.25
CA ILE A 165 -1.09 4.18 -7.19
C ILE A 165 -0.81 3.23 -8.36
N ALA A 166 -1.09 1.94 -8.20
CA ALA A 166 -0.88 0.95 -9.23
C ALA A 166 -1.84 -0.24 -9.03
N LEU A 167 -2.17 -0.87 -10.15
CA LEU A 167 -2.94 -2.08 -10.27
C LEU A 167 -2.01 -3.18 -10.75
N TRP A 168 -2.21 -4.38 -10.24
CA TRP A 168 -1.49 -5.57 -10.62
C TRP A 168 -2.50 -6.64 -11.02
N ASN A 169 -2.73 -6.77 -12.32
CA ASN A 169 -3.69 -7.66 -12.98
C ASN A 169 -2.98 -8.46 -14.09
N ASN A 170 -2.08 -9.39 -13.70
CA ASN A 170 -1.14 -10.10 -14.59
C ASN A 170 -0.05 -9.22 -15.24
N TRP A 171 -0.21 -7.90 -15.27
CA TRP A 171 0.82 -6.90 -15.59
C TRP A 171 0.66 -5.68 -14.66
N LEU A 172 1.69 -4.82 -14.58
CA LEU A 172 1.65 -3.59 -13.78
C LEU A 172 0.97 -2.48 -14.59
N GLU A 173 -0.17 -2.00 -14.12
CA GLU A 173 -0.93 -0.92 -14.74
C GLU A 173 -1.08 0.26 -13.79
N PHE A 174 -1.00 1.48 -14.29
CA PHE A 174 -1.30 2.67 -13.50
C PHE A 174 -2.77 3.03 -13.68
N PRO A 175 -3.50 3.33 -12.59
CA PRO A 175 -4.89 3.69 -12.71
C PRO A 175 -5.02 4.98 -13.53
N LYS A 176 -5.86 4.94 -14.56
CA LYS A 176 -6.17 6.14 -15.33
C LYS A 176 -6.79 7.17 -14.39
N SER A 177 -6.20 8.36 -14.34
CA SER A 177 -6.84 9.54 -13.75
C SER A 177 -8.17 9.75 -14.47
N VAL A 178 -9.17 10.28 -13.77
CA VAL A 178 -10.40 10.72 -14.42
C VAL A 178 -10.01 11.70 -15.51
N GLN A 179 -10.30 11.34 -16.77
CA GLN A 179 -10.32 12.33 -17.82
C GLN A 179 -11.40 13.34 -17.39
N PRO A 180 -11.10 14.64 -17.31
CA PRO A 180 -12.11 15.60 -16.94
C PRO A 180 -13.28 15.40 -17.90
N ALA A 181 -14.49 15.19 -17.37
CA ALA A 181 -15.70 14.97 -18.18
C ALA A 181 -15.96 16.13 -19.18
N PHE A 182 -15.29 17.27 -18.99
CA PHE A 182 -15.27 18.39 -19.91
C PHE A 182 -14.49 18.14 -21.22
N GLN A 183 -13.57 17.19 -21.26
CA GLN A 183 -12.81 16.87 -22.48
C GLN A 183 -13.73 16.23 -23.54
N ASP A 184 -14.60 15.31 -23.11
CA ASP A 184 -15.57 14.65 -24.00
C ASP A 184 -16.60 15.62 -24.60
N VAL A 185 -16.88 16.74 -23.91
CA VAL A 185 -17.81 17.78 -24.41
C VAL A 185 -17.14 18.67 -25.45
N GLN A 186 -15.83 18.90 -25.35
CA GLN A 186 -15.08 19.67 -26.35
C GLN A 186 -14.87 18.87 -27.64
N ASP A 187 -14.57 17.57 -27.53
CA ASP A 187 -14.41 16.69 -28.70
C ASP A 187 -15.70 16.58 -29.52
N VAL A 188 -16.89 16.69 -28.90
CA VAL A 188 -18.18 16.71 -29.60
C VAL A 188 -18.48 18.05 -30.29
N GLN A 189 -17.88 19.16 -29.84
CA GLN A 189 -18.07 20.47 -30.47
C GLN A 189 -17.14 20.69 -31.67
N ASP A 190 -16.01 19.98 -31.73
CA ASP A 190 -15.02 20.11 -32.80
C ASP A 190 -15.27 19.17 -34.00
N GLU A 191 -16.25 18.26 -33.92
CA GLU A 191 -16.70 17.39 -35.03
C GLU A 191 -17.93 17.93 -35.80
N GLY A 192 -18.33 19.18 -35.54
CA GLY A 192 -19.49 19.85 -36.15
C GLY A 192 -19.17 20.82 -37.28
#